data_AF-A0A1B7LBF7-F1
#
_entry.id   AF-A0A1B7LBF7-F1
#
_cell.length_a   1.000
_cell.length_b   1.000
_cell.length_c   1.000
_cell.angle_alpha   90.00
_cell.angle_beta   90.00
_cell.angle_gamma   90.00
#
_symmetry.space_group_name_H-M   'P 1'
#
loop_
_entity.id
_entity.type
_entity.pdbx_description
1 polymer ?
#
loop_
_entity_poly.entity_id
_entity_poly.type
_entity_poly.pdbx_seq_one_letter_code
_entity_poly.pdbx_strand_id
1 'polypeptide(L)'
;MLEDRVLLAPPVMAELLSGTVNEKEFNELKKDLAALPLLGRHEEVWDYAAGLNFNLRRRGVNIPLIDTLIASWAILHGCILVHHDHHYDLIKTVATDLRTIAVPLFGN
;
A
#
# COMPACT_ATOMS: atom_id res chain seq x y z
N MET A 1 23.18 10.74 -5.33
CA MET A 1 21.91 11.19 -4.74
C MET A 1 20.82 10.32 -5.34
N LEU A 2 20.30 9.34 -4.60
CA LEU A 2 19.00 8.78 -4.95
C LEU A 2 18.03 9.92 -4.62
N GLU A 3 17.41 10.52 -5.63
CA GLU A 3 16.19 11.30 -5.38
C GLU A 3 15.21 10.34 -4.70
N ASP A 4 14.68 10.72 -3.53
CA ASP A 4 13.65 9.98 -2.81
C ASP A 4 12.36 9.97 -3.66
N ARG A 5 12.31 9.07 -4.65
CA ARG A 5 11.19 8.96 -5.58
C ARG A 5 10.00 8.33 -4.88
N VAL A 6 8.94 9.11 -4.74
CA VAL A 6 7.63 8.62 -4.31
C VAL A 6 7.03 7.78 -5.44
N LEU A 7 6.57 6.58 -5.09
CA LEU A 7 5.95 5.61 -6.00
C LEU A 7 4.51 5.36 -5.54
N LEU A 8 3.60 5.18 -6.48
CA LEU A 8 2.19 4.92 -6.18
C LEU A 8 1.87 3.44 -6.40
N ALA A 9 1.36 2.76 -5.38
CA ALA A 9 0.81 1.42 -5.55
C ALA A 9 -0.60 1.50 -6.17
N PRO A 10 -0.96 0.64 -7.14
CA PRO A 10 -2.32 0.57 -7.70
C PRO A 10 -3.47 0.55 -6.69
N PRO A 11 -3.42 -0.23 -5.57
CA PRO A 11 -4.49 -0.21 -4.57
C PRO A 11 -4.61 1.14 -3.87
N VAL A 12 -3.49 1.80 -3.55
CA VAL A 12 -3.50 3.14 -2.94
C VAL A 12 -4.12 4.16 -3.90
N MET A 13 -3.77 4.10 -5.19
CA MET A 13 -4.43 4.94 -6.21
C MET A 13 -5.94 4.71 -6.23
N ALA A 14 -6.38 3.45 -6.18
CA ALA A 14 -7.80 3.12 -6.19
C ALA A 14 -8.52 3.66 -4.94
N GLU A 15 -7.93 3.49 -3.75
CA GLU A 15 -8.49 4.00 -2.50
C GLU A 15 -8.62 5.52 -2.53
N LEU A 16 -7.55 6.24 -2.88
CA LEU A 16 -7.55 7.70 -2.97
C LEU A 16 -8.62 8.21 -3.93
N LEU A 17 -8.73 7.62 -5.11
CA LEU A 17 -9.73 8.01 -6.10
C LEU A 17 -11.16 7.68 -5.65
N SER A 18 -11.37 6.51 -5.04
CA SER A 18 -12.69 6.10 -4.54
C SER A 18 -13.17 6.92 -3.34
N GLY A 19 -12.26 7.59 -2.62
CA GLY A 19 -12.57 8.47 -1.50
C GLY A 19 -13.03 9.87 -1.91
N THR A 20 -13.03 10.20 -3.20
CA THR A 20 -13.50 11.51 -3.70
C THR A 20 -15.02 11.64 -3.63
N VAL A 21 -15.52 12.87 -3.46
CA VAL A 21 -16.95 13.10 -3.20
C VAL A 21 -17.76 13.13 -4.50
N ASN A 22 -17.14 13.49 -5.61
CA ASN A 22 -17.81 13.64 -6.91
C ASN A 22 -16.84 13.41 -8.09
N GLU A 23 -17.39 13.33 -9.29
CA GLU A 23 -16.65 13.07 -10.52
C GLU A 23 -15.62 14.16 -10.86
N LYS A 24 -15.88 15.42 -10.49
CA LYS A 24 -14.92 16.51 -10.72
C LYS A 24 -13.66 16.29 -9.88
N GLU A 25 -13.82 16.07 -8.57
CA GLU A 25 -12.71 15.77 -7.66
C GLU A 25 -11.96 14.49 -8.06
N PHE A 26 -12.69 13.45 -8.48
CA PHE A 26 -12.09 12.21 -9.00
C PHE A 26 -11.13 12.50 -10.16
N ASN A 27 -11.57 13.27 -11.15
CA ASN A 27 -10.78 13.56 -12.34
C ASN A 27 -9.60 14.50 -12.04
N GLU A 28 -9.78 15.48 -11.16
CA GLU A 28 -8.70 16.36 -10.69
C GLU A 28 -7.63 15.55 -9.95
N LEU A 29 -8.01 14.75 -8.96
CA LEU A 29 -7.08 13.91 -8.21
C LEU A 29 -6.38 12.88 -9.10
N LYS A 30 -7.09 12.26 -10.05
CA LYS A 30 -6.50 11.32 -11.01
C LYS A 30 -5.43 11.97 -11.86
N LYS A 31 -5.65 13.21 -12.28
CA LYS A 31 -4.68 13.99 -13.05
C LYS A 31 -3.43 14.30 -12.22
N ASP A 32 -3.62 14.67 -10.95
CA ASP A 32 -2.51 14.98 -10.05
C ASP A 32 -1.68 13.73 -9.73
N LEU A 33 -2.33 12.61 -9.42
CA LEU A 33 -1.67 11.32 -9.15
C LEU A 33 -0.91 10.76 -10.37
N ALA A 34 -1.29 11.16 -11.59
CA ALA A 34 -0.59 10.73 -12.80
C ALA A 34 0.85 11.25 -12.90
N ALA A 35 1.25 12.22 -12.08
CA ALA A 35 2.63 12.67 -11.96
C ALA A 35 3.54 11.67 -11.22
N LEU A 36 2.95 10.76 -10.42
CA LEU A 36 3.70 9.74 -9.68
C LEU A 36 3.88 8.48 -10.54
N PRO A 37 5.07 7.86 -10.56
CA PRO A 37 5.23 6.56 -11.19
C PRO A 37 4.36 5.51 -10.49
N LEU A 38 3.47 4.89 -11.24
CA LEU A 38 2.65 3.78 -10.75
C LEU A 38 3.48 2.49 -10.76
N LEU A 39 3.50 1.77 -9.64
CA LEU A 39 4.13 0.45 -9.57
C LEU A 39 3.50 -0.51 -10.58
N GLY A 40 4.33 -1.41 -11.09
CA GLY A 40 3.94 -2.41 -12.07
C GLY A 40 2.78 -3.29 -11.58
N ARG A 41 2.03 -3.82 -12.54
CA ARG A 41 1.00 -4.84 -12.30
C ARG A 41 1.66 -6.20 -12.49
N HIS A 42 1.90 -6.90 -11.39
CA HIS A 42 2.42 -8.27 -11.42
C HIS A 42 1.33 -9.20 -10.93
N GLU A 43 1.04 -10.25 -11.71
CA GLU A 43 0.06 -11.27 -11.30
C GLU A 43 0.48 -11.93 -9.98
N GLU A 44 1.79 -12.09 -9.77
CA GLU A 44 2.41 -12.61 -8.54
C GLU A 44 2.02 -11.85 -7.26
N VAL A 45 1.65 -10.56 -7.35
CA VAL A 45 1.19 -9.79 -6.19
C VAL A 45 -0.08 -10.39 -5.60
N TRP A 46 -0.99 -10.89 -6.43
CA TRP A 46 -2.26 -11.45 -5.98
C TRP A 46 -2.05 -12.76 -5.23
N ASP A 47 -1.21 -13.65 -5.76
CA ASP A 47 -0.87 -14.92 -5.12
C ASP A 47 -0.09 -14.69 -3.82
N TYR A 48 0.86 -13.73 -3.83
CA TYR A 48 1.59 -13.36 -2.63
C TYR A 48 0.65 -12.79 -1.55
N ALA A 49 -0.25 -11.88 -1.90
CA ALA A 49 -1.21 -11.31 -0.97
C ALA A 49 -2.17 -12.37 -0.41
N ALA A 50 -2.64 -13.30 -1.24
CA ALA A 50 -3.47 -14.41 -0.80
C ALA A 50 -2.74 -15.28 0.24
N GLY A 51 -1.49 -15.66 -0.05
CA GLY A 51 -0.65 -16.43 0.87
C GLY A 51 -0.34 -15.68 2.17
N LEU A 52 -0.02 -14.39 2.10
CA LEU A 52 0.24 -13.55 3.27
C LEU A 52 -1.00 -13.43 4.16
N ASN A 53 -2.16 -13.09 3.59
CA ASN A 53 -3.41 -12.98 4.34
C ASN A 53 -3.83 -14.32 4.96
N PHE A 54 -3.66 -15.42 4.24
CA PHE A 54 -3.89 -16.77 4.77
C PHE A 54 -3.03 -17.05 6.01
N ASN A 55 -1.73 -16.74 5.95
CA ASN A 55 -0.82 -16.96 7.07
C ASN A 55 -1.13 -16.05 8.27
N LEU A 56 -1.48 -14.78 8.03
CA LEU A 56 -1.92 -13.85 9.08
C LEU A 56 -3.16 -14.38 9.81
N ARG A 57 -4.19 -14.81 9.06
CA ARG A 57 -5.43 -15.36 9.62
C ARG A 57 -5.19 -16.61 10.46
N ARG A 58 -4.30 -17.51 10.03
CA ARG A 58 -3.93 -18.70 10.81
C ARG A 58 -3.26 -18.39 12.13
N ARG A 59 -2.66 -17.20 12.27
CA ARG A 59 -2.07 -16.70 13.52
C ARG A 59 -3.04 -15.84 14.34
N GLY A 60 -4.32 -15.80 13.96
CA GLY A 60 -5.33 -14.99 14.64
C GLY A 60 -5.25 -13.48 14.32
N VAL A 61 -4.45 -13.09 13.33
CA VAL A 61 -4.29 -11.70 12.90
C VAL A 61 -5.20 -11.45 11.70
N ASN A 62 -6.23 -10.63 11.87
CA ASN A 62 -7.16 -10.27 10.80
C ASN A 62 -6.81 -8.90 10.23
N ILE A 63 -6.25 -8.87 9.02
CA ILE A 63 -5.87 -7.65 8.30
C ILE A 63 -6.80 -7.48 7.08
N PRO A 64 -7.22 -6.25 6.75
CA PRO A 64 -7.90 -5.98 5.49
C PRO A 64 -7.11 -6.50 4.29
N LEU A 65 -7.81 -7.06 3.30
CA LEU A 65 -7.13 -7.58 2.10
C LEU A 65 -6.37 -6.47 1.36
N ILE A 66 -6.88 -5.23 1.39
CA ILE A 66 -6.24 -4.09 0.73
C ILE A 66 -4.89 -3.73 1.36
N ASP A 67 -4.78 -3.69 2.69
CA ASP A 67 -3.50 -3.48 3.38
C ASP A 67 -2.51 -4.61 3.10
N THR A 68 -3.01 -5.85 3.03
CA THR A 68 -2.19 -7.00 2.65
C THR A 68 -1.67 -6.85 1.22
N LEU A 69 -2.50 -6.37 0.29
CA LEU A 69 -2.10 -6.10 -1.10
C LEU A 69 -1.06 -4.99 -1.17
N ILE A 70 -1.27 -3.87 -0.46
CA ILE A 70 -0.31 -2.76 -0.40
C ILE A 70 1.05 -3.25 0.12
N ALA A 71 1.06 -4.02 1.20
CA ALA A 71 2.27 -4.63 1.74
C ALA A 71 2.96 -5.56 0.72
N SER A 72 2.18 -6.36 -0.02
CA SER A 72 2.68 -7.27 -1.05
C SER A 72 3.35 -6.51 -2.20
N TRP A 73 2.76 -5.40 -2.65
CA TRP A 73 3.38 -4.51 -3.63
C TRP A 73 4.70 -3.94 -3.11
N ALA A 74 4.72 -3.45 -1.87
CA ALA A 74 5.93 -2.87 -1.29
C ALA A 74 7.07 -3.90 -1.19
N ILE A 75 6.77 -5.13 -0.78
CA ILE A 75 7.74 -6.22 -0.67
C ILE A 75 8.29 -6.61 -2.05
N LEU A 76 7.41 -6.94 -2.99
CA LEU A 76 7.81 -7.46 -4.31
C LEU A 76 8.59 -6.44 -5.14
N HIS A 77 8.29 -5.14 -4.97
CA HIS A 77 9.04 -4.07 -5.63
C HIS A 77 10.25 -3.57 -4.83
N GLY A 78 10.56 -4.15 -3.68
CA GLY A 78 11.67 -3.70 -2.85
C GLY A 78 11.54 -2.22 -2.46
N CYS A 79 10.32 -1.77 -2.16
CA CYS A 79 10.02 -0.40 -1.72
C CYS A 79 9.98 -0.31 -0.19
N ILE A 80 10.02 0.92 0.33
CA ILE A 80 9.72 1.22 1.72
C ILE A 80 8.28 1.76 1.75
N LEU A 81 7.42 1.17 2.57
CA LEU A 81 6.05 1.62 2.71
C LEU A 81 5.95 2.71 3.78
N VAL A 82 5.54 3.90 3.38
CA VAL A 82 5.25 5.01 4.29
C VAL A 82 3.78 4.93 4.70
N HIS A 83 3.49 4.87 6.00
CA HIS A 83 2.12 4.65 6.48
C HIS A 83 1.84 5.31 7.83
N HIS A 84 0.55 5.34 8.20
CA HIS A 84 0.07 5.66 9.55
C HIS A 84 -0.83 4.56 10.14
N ASP A 85 -0.89 3.38 9.52
CA ASP A 85 -1.75 2.29 9.95
C ASP A 85 -0.98 1.22 10.74
N HIS A 86 -1.47 0.82 11.92
CA HIS A 86 -0.86 -0.23 12.74
C HIS A 86 -0.94 -1.62 12.07
N HIS A 87 -1.80 -1.80 11.06
CA HIS A 87 -1.91 -3.06 10.33
C HIS A 87 -0.56 -3.49 9.76
N TYR A 88 0.27 -2.55 9.29
CA TYR A 88 1.58 -2.87 8.72
C TYR A 88 2.58 -3.36 9.77
N ASP A 89 2.44 -2.96 11.04
CA ASP A 89 3.23 -3.54 12.14
C ASP A 89 2.83 -4.99 12.42
N LEU A 90 1.53 -5.29 12.34
CA LEU A 90 1.02 -6.66 12.47
C LEU A 90 1.45 -7.54 11.29
N ILE A 91 1.45 -7.00 10.06
CA ILE A 91 1.91 -7.72 8.86
C ILE A 91 3.38 -8.12 9.00
N LYS A 92 4.23 -7.27 9.58
CA LYS A 92 5.67 -7.55 9.82
C LYS A 92 5.92 -8.75 10.74
N THR A 93 4.94 -9.18 11.53
CA THR A 93 5.04 -10.40 12.34
C THR A 93 5.07 -11.69 11.50
N VAL A 94 4.63 -11.61 10.24
CA VAL A 94 4.63 -12.72 9.27
C VAL A 94 5.57 -12.43 8.11
N ALA A 95 5.52 -11.23 7.53
CA ALA A 95 6.36 -10.81 6.41
C ALA A 95 7.50 -9.92 6.92
N THR A 96 8.60 -10.53 7.34
CA THR A 96 9.76 -9.84 7.94
C THR A 96 10.50 -8.91 6.98
N ASP A 97 10.32 -9.11 5.68
CA ASP A 97 10.98 -8.33 4.63
C ASP A 97 10.23 -7.01 4.31
N LEU A 98 9.06 -6.81 4.91
CA LEU A 98 8.31 -5.56 4.80
C LEU A 98 9.05 -4.43 5.54
N ARG A 99 9.55 -3.46 4.78
CA ARG A 99 10.17 -2.25 5.31
C ARG A 99 9.16 -1.13 5.36
N THR A 100 9.06 -0.48 6.52
CA THR A 100 8.08 0.58 6.76
C THR A 100 8.70 1.81 7.40
N ILE A 101 8.09 2.98 7.12
CA ILE A 101 8.29 4.22 7.87
C ILE A 101 6.91 4.66 8.37
N ALA A 102 6.71 4.65 9.68
CA ALA A 102 5.52 5.21 10.30
C ALA A 102 5.66 6.74 10.33
N VAL A 103 4.70 7.47 9.77
CA VAL A 103 4.65 8.93 9.85
C VAL A 103 3.70 9.37 10.96
N PRO A 104 4.07 10.32 11.82
CA PRO A 104 3.15 10.92 12.79
C PRO A 104 2.08 11.75 12.06
N LEU A 105 0.93 11.97 12.70
CA LEU A 105 -0.05 12.93 12.19
C LEU A 105 0.63 14.29 12.01
N PHE A 106 0.56 14.85 10.80
CA PHE A 106 0.77 16.27 10.61
C PHE A 106 -0.45 16.96 11.22
N GLY A 107 -0.25 17.59 12.39
CA GLY A 107 -1.32 18.20 13.16
C GLY A 107 -2.03 19.32 12.40
N ASN A 108 -3.33 19.44 12.67
CA ASN A 108 -4.03 20.70 12.84
C ASN A 108 -4.68 20.67 14.22
#